data_AF-A0A7S4QYW6-F1
#
_entry.id   AF-A0A7S4QYW6-F1
#
_cell.length_a   1.000
_cell.length_b   1.000
_cell.length_c   1.000
_cell.angle_alpha   90.00
_cell.angle_beta   90.00
_cell.angle_gamma   90.00
#
_symmetry.space_group_name_H-M   'P 1'
#
loop_
_entity.id
_entity.type
_entity.pdbx_description
1 polymer ?
#
loop_
_entity_poly.entity_id
_entity_poly.type
_entity_poly.pdbx_seq_one_letter_code
_entity_poly.pdbx_strand_id
1 'polypeptide(L)'
;MPNRSRLRSSFSDTQDIGQLIEKERWGKLRQLLKSSASTAAKVLSLFPDVEMTQSALHVLCARNPPLDIVEKFIEVLPQCSHRIDVEGRTPLHIAVSFEASLSVIDHLISIYPDAASTKDANGRTPLFVACQNIKAPENSVEFVQINQYLPDLVRSLINASPRTVTDEDCKSITALEYAICNEAPVKVIHMLQRAYRTEGRTKEIERQKRYTLYMRGERVPFTNVICRNEPIFWQCTRSTRVPALPCSSQ
;
A
#
# COMPACT_ATOMS: atom_id res chain seq x y z
N MET A 1 -17.51 7.99 -9.95
CA MET A 1 -17.06 6.93 -10.90
C MET A 1 -15.69 7.29 -11.51
N PRO A 2 -14.56 6.64 -11.15
CA PRO A 2 -13.35 6.76 -11.96
C PRO A 2 -13.62 6.17 -13.35
N ASN A 3 -13.20 6.89 -14.39
CA ASN A 3 -13.53 6.59 -15.77
C ASN A 3 -12.94 5.22 -16.18
N ARG A 4 -13.80 4.18 -16.27
CA ARG A 4 -13.46 2.76 -16.55
C ARG A 4 -12.94 2.47 -17.97
N SER A 5 -12.66 3.51 -18.77
CA SER A 5 -12.61 3.45 -20.24
C SER A 5 -11.23 3.68 -20.90
N ARG A 6 -10.11 3.45 -20.20
CA ARG A 6 -8.79 3.47 -20.86
C ARG A 6 -7.93 2.27 -20.47
N LEU A 7 -8.31 1.10 -20.97
CA LEU A 7 -7.35 0.03 -21.27
C LEU A 7 -7.57 -0.33 -22.75
N ARG A 8 -6.49 -0.26 -23.52
CA ARG A 8 -6.53 -0.26 -25.00
C ARG A 8 -7.05 -1.60 -25.53
N SER A 9 -8.00 -1.50 -26.45
CA SER A 9 -8.61 -2.60 -27.18
C SER A 9 -7.76 -3.03 -28.38
N SER A 10 -7.37 -4.31 -28.43
CA SER A 10 -7.34 -5.12 -29.67
C SER A 10 -7.07 -6.59 -29.34
N PHE A 11 -8.08 -7.35 -28.94
CA PHE A 11 -7.98 -8.81 -28.87
C PHE A 11 -9.29 -9.39 -29.44
N SER A 12 -9.20 -10.36 -30.35
CA SER A 12 -10.32 -10.83 -31.17
C SER A 12 -10.81 -12.24 -30.83
N ASP A 13 -10.36 -12.86 -29.73
CA ASP A 13 -10.80 -14.20 -29.34
C ASP A 13 -11.50 -14.25 -27.97
N THR A 14 -12.70 -14.83 -27.96
CA THR A 14 -13.59 -14.92 -26.79
C THR A 14 -13.11 -15.85 -25.66
N GLN A 15 -11.91 -16.44 -25.82
CA GLN A 15 -11.24 -17.30 -24.85
C GLN A 15 -10.01 -16.65 -24.18
N ASP A 16 -9.70 -15.40 -24.53
CA ASP A 16 -8.56 -14.67 -23.95
C ASP A 16 -8.81 -14.30 -22.46
N ILE A 17 -7.82 -14.56 -21.62
CA ILE A 17 -7.87 -14.27 -20.18
C ILE A 17 -8.02 -12.77 -19.93
N GLY A 18 -7.36 -11.94 -20.73
CA GLY A 18 -7.49 -10.47 -20.66
C GLY A 18 -8.93 -10.02 -20.84
N GLN A 19 -9.59 -10.50 -21.90
CA GLN A 19 -11.01 -10.20 -22.15
C GLN A 19 -11.94 -10.71 -21.06
N LEU A 20 -11.65 -11.87 -20.47
CA LEU A 20 -12.48 -12.43 -19.41
C LEU A 20 -12.42 -11.56 -18.14
N ILE A 21 -11.25 -11.01 -17.83
CA ILE A 21 -11.08 -10.05 -16.73
C ILE A 21 -11.80 -8.74 -17.07
N GLU A 22 -11.59 -8.19 -18.26
CA GLU A 22 -12.23 -6.94 -18.69
C GLU A 22 -13.76 -7.00 -18.70
N LYS A 23 -14.32 -8.16 -19.06
CA LYS A 23 -15.77 -8.41 -19.10
C LYS A 23 -16.31 -9.04 -17.81
N GLU A 24 -15.50 -9.11 -16.75
CA GLU A 24 -15.89 -9.62 -15.42
C GLU A 24 -16.49 -11.05 -15.46
N ARG A 25 -16.02 -11.89 -16.40
CA ARG A 25 -16.51 -13.27 -16.62
C ARG A 25 -15.83 -14.28 -15.69
N TRP A 26 -15.98 -14.08 -14.38
CA TRP A 26 -15.32 -14.87 -13.33
C TRP A 26 -15.57 -16.37 -13.42
N GLY A 27 -16.78 -16.81 -13.79
CA GLY A 27 -17.11 -18.24 -13.91
C GLY A 27 -16.31 -18.96 -15.00
N LYS A 28 -16.10 -18.32 -16.15
CA LYS A 28 -15.27 -18.87 -17.23
C LYS A 28 -13.79 -18.80 -16.87
N LEU A 29 -13.35 -17.70 -16.27
CA LEU A 29 -11.98 -17.55 -15.79
C LEU A 29 -11.63 -18.65 -14.77
N ARG A 30 -12.54 -18.98 -13.85
CA ARG A 30 -12.41 -20.08 -12.90
C ARG A 30 -12.18 -21.43 -13.58
N GLN A 31 -12.92 -21.72 -14.65
CA GLN A 31 -12.75 -22.97 -15.40
C GLN A 31 -11.37 -23.03 -16.06
N LEU A 32 -10.88 -21.91 -16.61
CA LEU A 32 -9.54 -21.82 -17.22
C LEU A 32 -8.40 -21.88 -16.20
N LEU A 33 -8.59 -21.36 -14.98
CA LEU A 33 -7.59 -21.43 -13.91
C LEU A 33 -7.50 -22.83 -13.28
N LYS A 34 -8.53 -23.68 -13.43
CA LYS A 34 -8.51 -25.07 -12.93
C LYS A 34 -7.60 -25.99 -13.76
N SER A 35 -7.37 -25.73 -15.04
CA SER A 35 -6.57 -26.59 -15.93
C SER A 35 -5.04 -26.32 -15.89
N SER A 36 -4.56 -25.85 -14.73
CA SER A 36 -3.23 -25.36 -14.27
C SER A 36 -2.00 -25.29 -15.21
N ALA A 37 -1.70 -26.24 -16.08
CA ALA A 37 -0.37 -26.35 -16.70
C ALA A 37 -0.09 -25.33 -17.82
N SER A 38 -1.10 -24.87 -18.56
CA SER A 38 -0.94 -23.92 -19.69
C SER A 38 -1.31 -22.47 -19.34
N THR A 39 -1.93 -22.26 -18.17
CA THR A 39 -2.56 -20.98 -17.84
C THR A 39 -1.55 -19.93 -17.42
N ALA A 40 -0.49 -20.28 -16.67
CA ALA A 40 0.57 -19.35 -16.28
C ALA A 40 1.28 -18.76 -17.52
N ALA A 41 1.68 -19.61 -18.47
CA ALA A 41 2.33 -19.18 -19.71
C ALA A 41 1.43 -18.28 -20.56
N LYS A 42 0.12 -18.59 -20.64
CA LYS A 42 -0.85 -17.74 -21.33
C LYS A 42 -0.99 -16.36 -20.67
N VAL A 43 -1.12 -16.32 -19.35
CA VAL A 43 -1.19 -15.04 -18.63
C VAL A 43 0.09 -14.24 -18.82
N LEU A 44 1.27 -14.86 -18.71
CA LEU A 44 2.55 -14.18 -18.96
C LEU A 44 2.71 -13.73 -20.41
N SER A 45 2.14 -14.45 -21.39
CA SER A 45 2.16 -14.00 -22.80
C SER A 45 1.28 -12.77 -23.04
N LEU A 46 0.20 -12.62 -22.29
CA LEU A 46 -0.74 -11.50 -22.40
C LEU A 46 -0.30 -10.29 -21.59
N PHE A 47 0.37 -10.54 -20.47
CA PHE A 47 0.96 -9.53 -19.60
C PHE A 47 2.47 -9.79 -19.55
N PRO A 48 3.19 -9.54 -20.66
CA PRO A 48 4.60 -9.81 -20.73
C PRO A 48 5.34 -8.99 -19.67
N ASP A 49 6.37 -9.61 -19.09
CA ASP A 49 7.25 -9.06 -18.06
C ASP A 49 8.15 -7.91 -18.58
N VAL A 50 7.66 -7.12 -19.54
CA VAL A 50 8.32 -5.90 -20.01
C VAL A 50 8.26 -4.87 -18.89
N GLU A 51 9.42 -4.30 -18.58
CA GLU A 51 9.62 -3.32 -17.53
C GLU A 51 8.47 -2.30 -17.46
N MET A 52 7.92 -2.15 -16.26
CA MET A 52 6.94 -1.13 -15.87
C MET A 52 5.51 -1.25 -16.41
N THR A 53 5.11 -2.25 -17.19
CA THR A 53 3.69 -2.40 -17.60
C THR A 53 2.79 -2.97 -16.49
N GLN A 54 1.48 -2.65 -16.51
CA GLN A 54 0.51 -3.16 -15.52
C GLN A 54 0.54 -4.69 -15.51
N SER A 55 0.86 -5.29 -14.35
CA SER A 55 0.82 -6.74 -14.18
C SER A 55 -0.62 -7.24 -14.25
N ALA A 56 -0.78 -8.51 -14.62
CA ALA A 56 -2.06 -9.18 -14.69
C ALA A 56 -2.90 -9.03 -13.40
N LEU A 57 -2.24 -8.98 -12.24
CA LEU A 57 -2.91 -8.80 -10.95
C LEU A 57 -3.43 -7.36 -10.75
N HIS A 58 -2.75 -6.34 -11.30
CA HIS A 58 -3.28 -4.96 -11.31
C HIS A 58 -4.58 -4.88 -12.10
N VAL A 59 -4.60 -5.46 -13.30
CA VAL A 59 -5.80 -5.48 -14.16
C VAL A 59 -6.93 -6.24 -13.50
N LEU A 60 -6.62 -7.37 -12.84
CA LEU A 60 -7.58 -8.14 -12.08
C LEU A 60 -8.19 -7.32 -10.93
N CYS A 61 -7.36 -6.72 -10.06
CA CYS A 61 -7.80 -5.92 -8.91
C CYS A 61 -8.63 -4.69 -9.32
N ALA A 62 -8.38 -4.11 -10.50
CA ALA A 62 -9.16 -2.98 -11.02
C ALA A 62 -10.62 -3.33 -11.36
N ARG A 63 -10.97 -4.62 -11.40
CA ARG A 63 -12.30 -5.13 -11.75
C ARG A 63 -13.09 -5.69 -10.55
N ASN A 64 -12.61 -5.43 -9.33
CA ASN A 64 -13.21 -5.94 -8.08
C ASN A 64 -13.49 -7.47 -8.14
N PRO A 65 -12.43 -8.28 -8.28
CA PRO A 65 -12.55 -9.72 -8.44
C PRO A 65 -13.02 -10.38 -7.14
N PRO A 66 -13.71 -11.54 -7.21
CA PRO A 66 -13.96 -12.34 -6.02
C PRO A 66 -12.65 -12.94 -5.47
N LEU A 67 -12.59 -13.13 -4.16
CA LEU A 67 -11.38 -13.58 -3.43
C LEU A 67 -10.76 -14.85 -4.04
N ASP A 68 -11.59 -15.84 -4.33
CA ASP A 68 -11.15 -17.13 -4.83
C ASP A 68 -10.47 -17.08 -6.20
N ILE A 69 -10.82 -16.10 -7.03
CA ILE A 69 -10.11 -15.82 -8.28
C ILE A 69 -8.75 -15.22 -7.98
N VAL A 70 -8.65 -14.29 -7.03
CA VAL A 70 -7.38 -13.67 -6.62
C VAL A 70 -6.42 -14.71 -6.04
N GLU A 71 -6.90 -15.54 -5.12
CA GLU A 71 -6.14 -16.65 -4.53
C GLU A 71 -5.58 -17.56 -5.63
N LYS A 72 -6.45 -18.02 -6.53
CA LYS A 72 -6.04 -18.90 -7.62
C LYS A 72 -5.08 -18.21 -8.59
N PHE A 73 -5.22 -16.90 -8.80
CA PHE A 73 -4.32 -16.14 -9.67
C PHE A 73 -2.93 -16.02 -9.07
N ILE A 74 -2.84 -15.76 -7.76
CA ILE A 74 -1.58 -15.69 -7.02
C ILE A 74 -0.92 -17.07 -6.93
N GLU A 75 -1.70 -18.15 -6.77
CA GLU A 75 -1.16 -19.52 -6.82
C GLU A 75 -0.49 -19.84 -8.17
N VAL A 76 -1.09 -19.39 -9.28
CA VAL A 76 -0.56 -19.63 -10.63
C VAL A 76 0.61 -18.70 -10.96
N LEU A 77 0.59 -17.45 -10.45
CA LEU A 77 1.63 -16.45 -10.67
C LEU A 77 2.01 -15.71 -9.38
N PRO A 78 2.80 -16.33 -8.50
CA PRO A 78 3.18 -15.72 -7.23
C PRO A 78 3.95 -14.42 -7.39
N GLN A 79 4.76 -14.29 -8.45
CA GLN A 79 5.57 -13.10 -8.72
C GLN A 79 4.75 -11.84 -8.97
N CYS A 80 3.48 -11.96 -9.34
CA CYS A 80 2.63 -10.81 -9.65
C CYS A 80 2.21 -10.01 -8.40
N SER A 81 2.27 -10.59 -7.20
CA SER A 81 1.88 -9.92 -5.95
C SER A 81 2.84 -8.78 -5.55
N HIS A 82 4.13 -8.91 -5.91
CA HIS A 82 5.17 -7.95 -5.55
C HIS A 82 5.45 -6.91 -6.65
N ARG A 83 4.81 -7.06 -7.83
CA ARG A 83 5.05 -6.17 -8.96
C ARG A 83 4.48 -4.78 -8.72
N ILE A 84 5.15 -3.79 -9.28
CA ILE A 84 4.65 -2.40 -9.37
C ILE A 84 4.33 -2.06 -10.82
N ASP A 85 3.37 -1.17 -11.04
CA ASP A 85 3.05 -0.64 -12.38
C ASP A 85 3.90 0.60 -12.73
N VAL A 86 3.61 1.24 -13.87
CA VAL A 86 4.28 2.48 -14.34
C VAL A 86 4.24 3.63 -13.31
N GLU A 87 3.26 3.65 -12.42
CA GLU A 87 3.10 4.66 -11.39
C GLU A 87 3.70 4.19 -10.04
N GLY A 88 4.44 3.08 -10.02
CA GLY A 88 4.98 2.51 -8.78
C GLY A 88 3.93 1.90 -7.86
N ARG A 89 2.71 1.69 -8.35
CA ARG A 89 1.60 1.16 -7.55
C ARG A 89 1.68 -0.35 -7.45
N THR A 90 1.52 -0.89 -6.25
CA THR A 90 1.34 -2.34 -6.04
C THR A 90 -0.11 -2.76 -6.37
N PRO A 91 -0.41 -4.07 -6.51
CA PRO A 91 -1.79 -4.53 -6.66
C PRO A 91 -2.70 -4.09 -5.52
N LEU A 92 -2.16 -3.94 -4.31
CA LEU A 92 -2.89 -3.40 -3.16
C LEU A 92 -3.34 -1.95 -3.38
N HIS A 93 -2.51 -1.08 -3.98
CA HIS A 93 -2.94 0.29 -4.33
C HIS A 93 -4.13 0.27 -5.29
N ILE A 94 -4.11 -0.63 -6.29
CA ILE A 94 -5.20 -0.75 -7.25
C ILE A 94 -6.45 -1.31 -6.58
N ALA A 95 -6.32 -2.37 -5.79
CA ALA A 95 -7.43 -2.96 -5.05
C ALA A 95 -8.12 -1.93 -4.15
N VAL A 96 -7.34 -1.11 -3.43
CA VAL A 96 -7.86 0.00 -2.63
C VAL A 96 -8.53 1.05 -3.51
N SER A 97 -7.90 1.45 -4.62
CA SER A 97 -8.42 2.50 -5.49
C SER A 97 -9.72 2.14 -6.21
N PHE A 98 -10.00 0.85 -6.36
CA PHE A 98 -11.21 0.33 -7.00
C PHE A 98 -12.17 -0.33 -5.99
N GLU A 99 -11.98 -0.08 -4.69
CA GLU A 99 -12.88 -0.53 -3.62
C GLU A 99 -13.09 -2.05 -3.63
N ALA A 100 -12.01 -2.81 -3.81
CA ALA A 100 -12.04 -4.26 -3.73
C ALA A 100 -12.56 -4.72 -2.37
N SER A 101 -13.21 -5.89 -2.32
CA SER A 101 -13.70 -6.45 -1.06
C SER A 101 -12.62 -6.51 0.02
N LEU A 102 -12.98 -6.28 1.29
CA LEU A 102 -12.04 -6.32 2.42
C LEU A 102 -11.27 -7.65 2.48
N SER A 103 -11.93 -8.76 2.13
CA SER A 103 -11.30 -10.06 2.07
C SER A 103 -10.16 -10.12 1.04
N VAL A 104 -10.32 -9.48 -0.12
CA VAL A 104 -9.24 -9.36 -1.12
C VAL A 104 -8.11 -8.48 -0.59
N ILE A 105 -8.44 -7.37 0.09
CA ILE A 105 -7.45 -6.46 0.69
C ILE A 105 -6.62 -7.19 1.74
N ASP A 106 -7.27 -7.84 2.69
CA ASP A 106 -6.62 -8.59 3.77
C ASP A 106 -5.77 -9.74 3.21
N HIS A 107 -6.26 -10.42 2.17
CA HIS A 107 -5.49 -11.46 1.48
C HIS A 107 -4.21 -10.89 0.83
N LEU A 108 -4.32 -9.80 0.06
CA LEU A 108 -3.15 -9.14 -0.54
C LEU A 108 -2.14 -8.68 0.50
N ILE A 109 -2.60 -8.12 1.63
CA ILE A 109 -1.75 -7.75 2.77
C ILE A 109 -1.06 -8.97 3.36
N SER A 110 -1.77 -10.09 3.54
CA SER A 110 -1.19 -11.31 4.12
C SER A 110 -0.10 -11.94 3.23
N ILE A 111 -0.27 -11.86 1.90
CA ILE A 111 0.71 -12.39 0.95
C ILE A 111 1.93 -11.46 0.86
N TYR A 112 1.73 -10.14 0.87
CA TYR A 112 2.81 -9.17 0.79
C TYR A 112 2.61 -7.99 1.77
N PRO A 113 3.01 -8.15 3.05
CA PRO A 113 2.77 -7.14 4.09
C PRO A 113 3.41 -5.78 3.80
N ASP A 114 4.60 -5.76 3.19
CA ASP A 114 5.31 -4.53 2.87
C ASP A 114 4.55 -3.66 1.84
N ALA A 115 3.63 -4.24 1.07
CA ALA A 115 2.74 -3.52 0.17
C ALA A 115 1.98 -2.40 0.88
N ALA A 116 1.59 -2.62 2.15
CA ALA A 116 0.84 -1.64 2.96
C ALA A 116 1.64 -0.36 3.24
N SER A 117 2.97 -0.44 3.14
CA SER A 117 3.89 0.69 3.34
C SER A 117 4.62 1.15 2.08
N THR A 118 4.41 0.46 0.96
CA THR A 118 5.01 0.83 -0.32
C THR A 118 4.43 2.15 -0.80
N LYS A 119 5.29 3.05 -1.29
CA LYS A 119 4.89 4.33 -1.83
C LYS A 119 4.86 4.26 -3.36
N ASP A 120 3.80 4.79 -3.96
CA ASP A 120 3.73 5.01 -5.39
C ASP A 120 4.64 6.17 -5.83
N ALA A 121 4.67 6.48 -7.13
CA ALA A 121 5.50 7.54 -7.71
C ALA A 121 5.20 8.95 -7.14
N ASN A 122 4.04 9.14 -6.53
CA ASN A 122 3.66 10.38 -5.85
C ASN A 122 3.94 10.33 -4.35
N GLY A 123 4.63 9.31 -3.85
CA GLY A 123 4.88 9.14 -2.41
C GLY A 123 3.67 8.62 -1.63
N ARG A 124 2.59 8.20 -2.30
CA ARG A 124 1.34 7.81 -1.66
C ARG A 124 1.36 6.33 -1.30
N THR A 125 0.94 6.01 -0.09
CA THR A 125 0.74 4.62 0.37
C THR A 125 -0.70 4.16 0.06
N PRO A 126 -1.03 2.87 0.18
CA PRO A 126 -2.41 2.41 0.04
C PRO A 126 -3.37 3.09 1.03
N LEU A 127 -2.92 3.38 2.26
CA LEU A 127 -3.71 4.15 3.24
C LEU A 127 -4.07 5.53 2.71
N PHE A 128 -3.11 6.20 2.08
CA PHE A 128 -3.33 7.50 1.48
C PHE A 128 -4.34 7.42 0.33
N VAL A 129 -4.21 6.42 -0.55
CA VAL A 129 -5.15 6.19 -1.66
C VAL A 129 -6.58 5.97 -1.15
N ALA A 130 -6.76 5.27 -0.02
CA ALA A 130 -8.06 5.10 0.62
C ALA A 130 -8.69 6.44 1.04
N CYS A 131 -7.92 7.34 1.64
CA CYS A 131 -8.38 8.67 2.05
C CYS A 131 -8.58 9.63 0.85
N GLN A 132 -7.82 9.45 -0.23
CA GLN A 132 -7.92 10.29 -1.43
C GLN A 132 -9.19 10.00 -2.26
N ASN A 133 -9.64 8.75 -2.30
CA ASN A 133 -10.74 8.32 -3.18
C ASN A 133 -12.15 8.56 -2.63
N ILE A 134 -12.29 9.29 -1.53
CA ILE A 134 -13.58 9.72 -0.99
C ILE A 134 -14.17 10.76 -1.94
N LYS A 135 -15.10 10.34 -2.80
CA LYS A 135 -15.65 11.17 -3.91
C LYS A 135 -17.15 11.45 -3.80
N ALA A 136 -17.77 11.05 -2.71
CA ALA A 136 -19.21 11.13 -2.52
C ALA A 136 -19.55 12.25 -1.53
N PRO A 137 -20.49 13.16 -1.85
CA PRO A 137 -20.99 14.12 -0.88
C PRO A 137 -21.76 13.40 0.22
N GLU A 138 -21.69 13.92 1.46
CA GLU A 138 -22.23 13.29 2.69
C GLU A 138 -23.68 12.78 2.54
N ASN A 139 -24.51 13.47 1.76
CA ASN A 139 -25.92 13.17 1.58
C ASN A 139 -26.25 12.20 0.43
N SER A 140 -25.24 11.56 -0.18
CA SER A 140 -25.44 10.64 -1.31
C SER A 140 -25.55 9.17 -0.87
N VAL A 141 -26.25 8.36 -1.67
CA VAL A 141 -26.33 6.90 -1.45
C VAL A 141 -24.96 6.24 -1.50
N GLU A 142 -24.05 6.75 -2.35
CA GLU A 142 -22.66 6.30 -2.43
C GLU A 142 -21.91 6.52 -1.11
N PHE A 143 -22.20 7.63 -0.40
CA PHE A 143 -21.57 7.92 0.88
C PHE A 143 -21.95 6.91 1.97
N VAL A 144 -23.18 6.37 1.96
CA VAL A 144 -23.59 5.32 2.92
C VAL A 144 -22.71 4.07 2.79
N GLN A 145 -22.46 3.64 1.55
CA GLN A 145 -21.60 2.49 1.27
C GLN A 145 -20.16 2.76 1.70
N ILE A 146 -19.63 3.95 1.38
CA ILE A 146 -18.28 4.37 1.78
C ILE A 146 -18.17 4.42 3.31
N ASN A 147 -19.17 4.93 4.02
CA ASN A 147 -19.17 5.04 5.47
C ASN A 147 -19.17 3.67 6.17
N GLN A 148 -19.73 2.63 5.53
CA GLN A 148 -19.67 1.26 6.04
C GLN A 148 -18.32 0.60 5.74
N TYR A 149 -17.80 0.76 4.53
CA TYR A 149 -16.59 0.08 4.05
C TYR A 149 -15.28 0.73 4.53
N LEU A 150 -15.17 2.05 4.39
CA LEU A 150 -13.92 2.80 4.59
C LEU A 150 -13.33 2.66 6.00
N PRO A 151 -14.10 2.69 7.11
CA PRO A 151 -13.54 2.51 8.44
C PRO A 151 -12.85 1.16 8.64
N ASP A 152 -13.35 0.11 8.00
CA ASP A 152 -12.79 -1.24 8.13
C ASP A 152 -11.56 -1.38 7.23
N LEU A 153 -11.62 -0.84 6.02
CA LEU A 153 -10.44 -0.73 5.13
C LEU A 153 -9.28 0.01 5.81
N VAL A 154 -9.56 1.21 6.34
CA VAL A 154 -8.55 2.02 7.03
C VAL A 154 -8.00 1.29 8.25
N ARG A 155 -8.84 0.51 8.96
CA ARG A 155 -8.39 -0.32 10.07
C ARG A 155 -7.40 -1.39 9.62
N SER A 156 -7.72 -2.14 8.56
CA SER A 156 -6.82 -3.16 8.01
C SER A 156 -5.48 -2.56 7.58
N LEU A 157 -5.50 -1.41 6.89
CA LEU A 157 -4.28 -0.74 6.43
C LEU A 157 -3.42 -0.18 7.58
N ILE A 158 -4.04 0.44 8.59
CA ILE A 158 -3.32 0.92 9.79
C ILE A 158 -2.74 -0.26 10.57
N ASN A 159 -3.48 -1.36 10.72
CA ASN A 159 -2.99 -2.55 11.42
C ASN A 159 -1.81 -3.20 10.67
N ALA A 160 -1.86 -3.22 9.34
CA ALA A 160 -0.78 -3.74 8.51
C ALA A 160 0.49 -2.89 8.60
N SER A 161 0.35 -1.56 8.64
CA SER A 161 1.48 -0.65 8.72
C SER A 161 1.15 0.66 9.44
N PRO A 162 1.25 0.73 10.78
CA PRO A 162 0.88 1.92 11.56
C PRO A 162 1.72 3.16 11.22
N ARG A 163 2.98 2.96 10.84
CA ARG A 163 3.93 4.04 10.53
C ARG A 163 3.47 4.96 9.39
N THR A 164 2.64 4.44 8.47
CA THR A 164 2.22 5.17 7.27
C THR A 164 1.22 6.27 7.55
N VAL A 165 0.64 6.30 8.76
CA VAL A 165 -0.24 7.40 9.19
C VAL A 165 0.50 8.74 9.24
N THR A 166 1.83 8.69 9.42
CA THR A 166 2.71 9.87 9.42
C THR A 166 3.41 10.10 8.08
N ASP A 167 3.15 9.27 7.06
CA ASP A 167 3.78 9.44 5.76
C ASP A 167 3.15 10.60 4.99
N GLU A 168 4.03 11.39 4.39
CA GLU A 168 3.71 12.48 3.48
C GLU A 168 3.88 12.02 2.03
N ASP A 169 3.01 12.54 1.16
CA ASP A 169 3.14 12.44 -0.30
C ASP A 169 4.15 13.47 -0.86
N CYS A 170 4.26 13.54 -2.18
CA CYS A 170 5.14 14.49 -2.87
C CYS A 170 4.75 15.96 -2.69
N LYS A 171 3.56 16.25 -2.16
CA LYS A 171 3.06 17.59 -1.81
C LYS A 171 3.18 17.89 -0.32
N SER A 172 3.85 17.03 0.44
CA SER A 172 3.95 17.13 1.90
C SER A 172 2.61 17.07 2.62
N ILE A 173 1.63 16.38 2.02
CA ILE A 173 0.31 16.19 2.62
C ILE A 173 0.24 14.76 3.19
N THR A 174 -0.39 14.61 4.35
CA THR A 174 -0.61 13.33 5.03
C THR A 174 -1.96 12.71 4.67
N ALA A 175 -2.12 11.41 4.94
CA ALA A 175 -3.41 10.73 4.77
C ALA A 175 -4.54 11.35 5.62
N LEU A 176 -4.21 11.86 6.82
CA LEU A 176 -5.16 12.55 7.70
C LEU A 176 -5.66 13.86 7.09
N GLU A 177 -4.76 14.67 6.53
CA GLU A 177 -5.14 15.94 5.88
C GLU A 177 -6.02 15.68 4.66
N TYR A 178 -5.70 14.68 3.83
CA TYR A 178 -6.57 14.27 2.74
C TYR A 178 -7.96 13.83 3.20
N ALA A 179 -8.02 13.05 4.29
CA ALA A 179 -9.30 12.61 4.86
C ALA A 179 -10.15 13.80 5.32
N ILE A 180 -9.52 14.85 5.88
CA ILE A 180 -10.23 16.08 6.28
C ILE A 180 -10.69 16.85 5.04
N CYS A 181 -9.80 17.08 4.07
CA CYS A 181 -10.11 17.83 2.85
C CYS A 181 -11.20 17.17 2.00
N ASN A 182 -11.32 15.84 2.06
CA ASN A 182 -12.33 15.08 1.33
C ASN A 182 -13.56 14.72 2.19
N GLU A 183 -13.76 15.37 3.33
CA GLU A 183 -14.93 15.19 4.20
C GLU A 183 -15.16 13.71 4.58
N ALA A 184 -14.07 13.00 4.92
CA ALA A 184 -14.14 11.61 5.35
C ALA A 184 -15.06 11.45 6.58
N PRO A 185 -15.70 10.28 6.75
CA PRO A 185 -16.48 10.01 7.94
C PRO A 185 -15.70 10.29 9.23
N VAL A 186 -16.34 10.94 10.20
CA VAL A 186 -15.73 11.33 11.48
C VAL A 186 -15.02 10.14 12.16
N LYS A 187 -15.57 8.93 12.01
CA LYS A 187 -14.96 7.68 12.50
C LYS A 187 -13.55 7.46 11.93
N VAL A 188 -13.35 7.69 10.63
CA VAL A 188 -12.05 7.58 9.95
C VAL A 188 -11.08 8.64 10.46
N ILE A 189 -11.54 9.88 10.60
CA ILE A 189 -10.73 10.98 11.15
C ILE A 189 -10.24 10.63 12.56
N HIS A 190 -11.13 10.16 13.44
CA HIS A 190 -10.74 9.76 14.79
C HIS A 190 -9.77 8.57 14.81
N MET A 191 -9.95 7.60 13.92
CA MET A 191 -9.00 6.48 13.78
C MET A 191 -7.61 6.96 13.41
N LEU A 192 -7.50 7.83 12.40
CA LEU A 192 -6.23 8.41 11.94
C LEU A 192 -5.60 9.29 13.02
N GLN A 193 -6.35 10.16 13.69
CA GLN A 193 -5.86 10.97 14.81
C GLN A 193 -5.32 10.13 15.96
N ARG A 194 -6.03 9.04 16.32
CA ARG A 194 -5.58 8.11 17.36
C ARG A 194 -4.29 7.42 16.96
N ALA A 195 -4.21 6.92 15.73
CA ALA A 195 -3.03 6.25 15.21
C ALA A 195 -1.81 7.20 15.10
N TYR A 196 -2.04 8.45 14.72
CA TYR A 196 -1.00 9.48 14.68
C TYR A 196 -0.39 9.74 16.07
N ARG A 197 -1.25 9.91 17.10
CA ARG A 197 -0.78 10.10 18.48
C ARG A 197 0.01 8.91 19.00
N THR A 198 -0.44 7.68 18.69
CA THR A 198 0.28 6.48 19.11
C THR A 198 1.65 6.40 18.44
N GLU A 199 1.75 6.70 17.15
CA GLU A 199 3.01 6.65 16.41
C GLU A 199 3.98 7.74 16.88
N GLY A 200 3.50 8.96 17.10
CA GLY A 200 4.32 10.03 17.67
C GLY A 200 4.88 9.67 19.05
N ARG A 201 4.06 9.06 19.90
CA ARG A 201 4.50 8.55 21.20
C ARG A 201 5.54 7.44 21.06
N THR A 202 5.38 6.51 20.11
CA THR A 202 6.35 5.44 19.85
C THR A 202 7.71 6.01 19.45
N LYS A 203 7.73 6.97 18.50
CA LYS A 203 8.96 7.65 18.06
C LYS A 203 9.68 8.36 19.21
N GLU A 204 8.94 9.02 20.10
CA GLU A 204 9.52 9.69 21.27
C GLU A 204 10.12 8.68 22.28
N ILE A 205 9.42 7.57 22.55
CA ILE A 205 9.92 6.49 23.40
C ILE A 205 11.21 5.89 22.81
N GLU A 206 11.25 5.65 21.50
CA GLU A 206 12.44 5.15 20.81
C GLU A 206 13.62 6.13 20.90
N ARG A 207 13.35 7.44 20.74
CA ARG A 207 14.35 8.50 20.91
C ARG A 207 14.92 8.48 22.34
N GLN A 208 14.05 8.40 23.34
CA GLN A 208 14.46 8.35 24.74
C GLN A 208 15.28 7.09 25.06
N LYS A 209 14.90 5.93 24.49
CA LYS A 209 15.67 4.68 24.62
C LYS A 209 17.06 4.81 24.01
N ARG A 210 17.18 5.38 22.81
CA ARG A 210 18.50 5.62 22.17
C ARG A 210 19.37 6.54 23.01
N TYR A 211 18.80 7.62 23.54
CA TYR A 211 19.53 8.53 24.43
C TYR A 211 20.00 7.81 25.70
N THR A 212 19.15 6.95 26.28
CA THR A 212 19.52 6.17 27.47
C THR A 212 20.65 5.17 27.19
N LEU A 213 20.62 4.47 26.04
CA LEU A 213 21.69 3.57 25.61
C LEU A 213 23.00 4.33 25.40
N TYR A 214 22.94 5.50 24.75
CA TYR A 214 24.09 6.39 24.57
C TYR A 214 24.70 6.81 25.91
N MET A 215 23.88 7.25 26.87
CA MET A 215 24.35 7.65 28.21
C MET A 215 24.99 6.49 29.00
N ARG A 216 24.61 5.24 28.69
CA ARG A 216 25.22 4.03 29.29
C ARG A 216 26.47 3.54 28.55
N GLY A 217 26.89 4.22 27.49
CA GLY A 217 28.02 3.78 26.64
C GLY A 217 27.72 2.49 25.87
N GLU A 218 26.44 2.11 25.75
CA GLU A 218 26.01 0.93 25.02
C GLU A 218 25.93 1.21 23.52
N ARG A 219 26.07 0.16 22.71
CA ARG A 219 26.02 0.28 21.25
C ARG A 219 24.59 0.64 20.82
N VAL A 220 24.38 1.83 20.25
CA VAL A 220 23.08 2.22 19.70
C VAL A 220 22.87 1.55 18.33
N PRO A 221 21.83 0.72 18.15
CA PRO A 221 21.59 0.08 16.85
C PRO A 221 21.23 1.16 15.81
N PHE A 222 21.94 1.15 14.68
CA PHE A 222 21.58 1.95 13.50
C PHE A 222 20.29 1.36 12.91
N THR A 223 19.15 2.01 13.17
CA THR A 223 17.98 1.82 12.33
C THR A 223 18.13 2.71 11.10
N ASN A 224 17.69 2.23 9.93
CA ASN A 224 17.66 2.99 8.68
C ASN A 224 16.72 4.20 8.82
N VAL A 225 17.17 5.24 9.50
CA VAL A 225 16.58 6.57 9.45
C VAL A 225 17.17 7.24 8.23
N ILE A 226 16.37 7.35 7.18
CA ILE A 226 16.66 8.29 6.10
C ILE A 226 16.74 9.67 6.77
N CYS A 227 17.96 10.20 6.88
CA CYS A 227 18.21 11.56 7.32
C CYS A 227 17.51 12.51 6.34
N ARG A 228 16.28 12.92 6.64
CA ARG A 228 15.76 14.19 6.10
C ARG A 228 16.52 15.30 6.84
N ASN A 229 17.20 16.13 6.05
CA ASN A 229 17.96 17.32 6.43
C ASN A 229 17.53 17.96 7.75
N GLU A 230 18.22 17.62 8.83
CA GLU A 230 18.37 18.49 10.01
C GLU A 230 19.72 19.23 9.84
N PRO A 231 19.80 20.53 10.18
CA PRO A 231 20.99 21.32 9.91
C PRO A 231 22.18 20.86 10.75
N ILE A 232 23.16 20.27 10.06
CA ILE A 232 24.61 20.30 10.31
C ILE A 232 25.03 20.06 11.77
N PHE A 233 25.39 18.83 12.07
CA PHE A 233 26.71 18.46 12.62
C PHE A 233 26.72 16.95 12.67
N TRP A 234 27.33 16.29 11.68
CA TRP A 234 28.03 14.99 11.75
C TRP A 234 28.40 14.62 10.31
N GLN A 235 29.55 15.12 9.86
CA GLN A 235 30.20 14.56 8.67
C GLN A 235 30.54 13.10 8.97
N CYS A 236 30.01 12.23 8.13
CA CYS A 236 30.32 10.81 8.09
C CYS A 236 31.82 10.63 7.84
N THR A 237 32.60 10.30 8.87
CA THR A 237 33.92 9.72 8.69
C THR A 237 33.88 8.29 9.18
N ARG A 238 34.07 7.35 8.24
CA ARG A 238 34.37 5.95 8.54
C ARG A 238 35.68 5.91 9.35
N SER A 239 35.59 5.85 10.66
CA SER A 239 36.65 5.34 11.50
C SER A 239 36.09 5.02 12.87
N THR A 240 36.28 3.78 13.30
CA THR A 240 36.09 3.30 14.67
C THR A 240 36.71 4.26 15.68
N ARG A 241 35.90 5.11 16.33
CA ARG A 241 36.23 5.68 17.64
C ARG A 241 34.96 5.75 18.49
N VAL A 242 35.03 5.04 19.60
CA VAL A 242 34.13 5.17 20.74
C VAL A 242 34.10 6.64 21.17
N PRO A 243 32.95 7.25 21.47
CA PRO A 243 32.92 8.60 22.02
C PRO A 243 33.60 8.61 23.39
N ALA A 244 34.49 9.59 23.61
CA ALA A 244 35.15 9.79 24.89
C ALA A 244 34.11 10.15 25.96
N LEU A 245 34.14 9.44 27.10
CA LEU A 245 33.34 9.76 28.29
C LEU A 245 33.74 11.14 28.83
N PRO A 246 32.80 11.92 29.42
CA PRO A 246 33.14 13.18 30.05
C PRO A 246 34.01 12.92 31.28
N CYS A 247 35.18 13.57 31.33
CA CYS A 247 36.04 13.59 32.51
C CYS A 247 35.24 14.10 33.72
N SER A 248 35.11 13.26 34.74
CA SER A 248 34.74 13.68 36.09
C SER A 248 35.83 14.60 36.64
N SER A 249 35.48 15.86 36.84
CA SER A 249 36.29 16.84 37.56
C SER A 249 36.46 16.43 39.03
N GLN A 250 37.71 16.24 39.45
CA GLN A 250 38.15 16.51 40.83
C GLN A 250 38.57 17.97 40.91
#